data_AF-A0A9P4JLT3-F1
#
_entry.id   AF-A0A9P4JLT3-F1
#
_cell.length_a   1.000
_cell.length_b   1.000
_cell.length_c   1.000
_cell.angle_alpha   90.00
_cell.angle_beta   90.00
_cell.angle_gamma   90.00
#
_symmetry.space_group_name_H-M   'P 1'
#
loop_
_entity.id
_entity.type
_entity.pdbx_description
1 polymer ?
#
loop_
_entity_poly.entity_id
_entity_poly.type
_entity_poly.pdbx_seq_one_letter_code
_entity_poly.pdbx_strand_id
1 'polypeptide(L)'
;MPRRRVLAVAAAALLLGLLSPVLAHCDEHGGGKCSMDMPMNATKLAGEQPEGPQSYWSLTNHSGLMYAHVALEIIGWLIILPVGVMFSIAHSRYTLPTQFVFLIVNAFALLLGVIYNHNTPELYENNAHSKTGWAITWIASAWVFMGLVQVYTDRKNAHSFEHTVSESQPLSAEAMAQYQRVQDMQLPNPSRWSVDSGQGTERNSASLFGHSRSPSTESENEQFIGQTRKYSQDDDDEFEDNPEKRGFLHNTAVDKFLSRNVARFYVGRTFKVLRALYVIIDRVILVLGFLAIATGTVVYGGIARGNHIFNILAHYIKGSIFLGYGLLTLGRWMGAFADFGWAWNVKPPKEVVGRRRAAVPSAEFTESFVIFLYGCTNVFLEHLAAWGGAWTAQDLEHVSISVMFFGGGLLGMIIESRRIRELLNSSVVLSQPASHYHMDDSWQAPKSYRFSLNPMPALVILLLGKMMGSHHQSSMLSTMVHKQWGNMFMGFALARAVTYIMMYLSPPTSFLPSRPPSEILTAFCLVAGGITFMVSNKDTVAALESYDLDAMFTFTVTVGFTALLLAWTTVLIAIKGWAARRENTSQFAKRNAGALA
;
A
#
# COMPACT_ATOMS: atom_id res chain seq x y z
N MET A 1 -11.26 11.09 41.72
CA MET A 1 -11.39 10.38 40.42
C MET A 1 -12.71 10.79 39.78
N PRO A 2 -12.74 11.46 38.61
CA PRO A 2 -13.94 12.18 38.23
C PRO A 2 -14.90 11.35 37.38
N ARG A 3 -16.20 11.51 37.67
CA ARG A 3 -17.41 10.90 37.09
C ARG A 3 -17.45 10.71 35.56
N ARG A 4 -16.60 11.41 34.78
CA ARG A 4 -16.49 11.29 33.32
C ARG A 4 -16.05 9.89 32.83
N ARG A 5 -15.20 9.19 33.59
CA ARG A 5 -14.80 7.81 33.21
C ARG A 5 -15.93 6.80 33.45
N VAL A 6 -16.76 7.02 34.47
CA VAL A 6 -17.90 6.13 34.78
C VAL A 6 -18.99 6.24 33.71
N LEU A 7 -19.26 7.46 33.21
CA LEU A 7 -20.21 7.68 32.11
C LEU A 7 -19.73 7.11 30.77
N ALA A 8 -18.42 7.17 30.48
CA ALA A 8 -17.85 6.58 29.28
C ALA A 8 -17.90 5.05 29.30
N VAL A 9 -17.67 4.43 30.46
CA VAL A 9 -17.79 2.96 30.63
C VAL A 9 -19.26 2.53 30.59
N ALA A 10 -20.18 3.30 31.16
CA ALA A 10 -21.62 3.01 31.09
C ALA A 10 -22.20 3.15 29.67
N ALA A 11 -21.74 4.15 28.89
CA ALA A 11 -22.12 4.30 27.49
C ALA A 11 -21.54 3.18 26.60
N ALA A 12 -20.31 2.73 26.87
CA ALA A 12 -19.72 1.57 26.20
C ALA A 12 -20.45 0.27 26.56
N ALA A 13 -20.90 0.11 27.81
CA ALA A 13 -21.69 -1.03 28.26
C ALA A 13 -23.10 -1.06 27.65
N LEU A 14 -23.74 0.10 27.45
CA LEU A 14 -25.02 0.22 26.75
C LEU A 14 -24.91 -0.07 25.24
N LEU A 15 -23.79 0.28 24.61
CA LEU A 15 -23.50 -0.09 23.21
C LEU A 15 -23.14 -1.58 23.06
N LEU A 16 -22.52 -2.19 24.09
CA LEU A 16 -22.32 -3.65 24.18
C LEU A 16 -23.63 -4.41 24.48
N GLY A 17 -24.62 -3.77 25.11
CA GLY A 17 -25.95 -4.35 25.35
C GLY A 17 -26.87 -4.43 24.12
N LEU A 18 -26.49 -3.79 23.01
CA LEU A 18 -27.17 -3.92 21.71
C LEU A 18 -26.59 -5.05 20.83
N LEU A 19 -25.54 -5.74 21.30
CA LEU A 19 -25.10 -7.03 20.77
C LEU A 19 -25.80 -8.13 21.57
N SER A 20 -26.98 -8.56 21.10
CA SER A 20 -27.60 -9.79 21.63
C SER A 20 -26.63 -10.97 21.47
N PRO A 21 -26.45 -11.83 22.49
CA PRO A 21 -25.75 -13.08 22.29
C PRO A 21 -26.68 -14.03 21.51
N VAL A 22 -26.21 -14.46 20.33
CA VAL A 22 -26.71 -15.68 19.69
C VAL A 22 -26.28 -16.84 20.58
N LEU A 23 -27.14 -17.18 21.53
CA LEU A 23 -27.01 -18.39 22.34
C LEU A 23 -27.50 -19.56 21.50
N ALA A 24 -26.61 -20.50 21.21
CA ALA A 24 -26.97 -21.82 20.72
C ALA A 24 -27.83 -22.52 21.77
N HIS A 25 -29.05 -22.89 21.39
CA HIS A 25 -29.84 -23.93 22.05
C HIS A 25 -30.13 -25.00 21.02
N CYS A 26 -29.31 -26.05 21.06
CA CYS A 26 -29.73 -27.39 20.66
C CYS A 26 -30.59 -27.93 21.81
N ASP A 27 -31.85 -28.23 21.53
CA ASP A 27 -32.59 -29.24 22.29
C ASP A 27 -33.22 -30.19 21.28
N GLU A 28 -32.69 -31.42 21.28
CA GLU A 28 -33.34 -32.60 20.73
C GLU A 28 -34.57 -32.94 21.58
N HIS A 29 -35.70 -33.26 20.95
CA HIS A 29 -36.36 -34.57 21.08
C HIS A 29 -37.73 -34.59 20.41
N GLY A 30 -37.97 -35.66 19.65
CA GLY A 30 -39.24 -36.38 19.73
C GLY A 30 -40.12 -36.42 18.48
N GLY A 31 -39.99 -37.51 17.71
CA GLY A 31 -41.17 -38.18 17.15
C GLY A 31 -41.20 -38.33 15.62
N GLY A 32 -41.22 -39.58 15.16
CA GLY A 32 -41.78 -39.93 13.84
C GLY A 32 -40.96 -40.88 12.99
N LYS A 33 -40.92 -42.17 13.37
CA LYS A 33 -40.61 -43.26 12.44
C LYS A 33 -41.59 -43.24 11.27
N CYS A 34 -41.09 -43.24 10.05
CA CYS A 34 -41.69 -43.95 8.91
C CYS A 34 -40.58 -44.57 8.08
N SER A 35 -40.24 -45.81 8.43
CA SER A 35 -39.58 -46.76 7.54
C SER A 35 -40.57 -47.08 6.41
N MET A 36 -40.14 -46.89 5.18
CA MET A 36 -40.64 -47.64 4.04
C MET A 36 -39.44 -48.19 3.27
N ASP A 37 -39.11 -49.44 3.58
CA ASP A 37 -38.39 -50.30 2.65
C ASP A 37 -39.35 -50.68 1.51
N MET A 38 -38.95 -50.44 0.26
CA MET A 38 -39.38 -51.23 -0.90
C MET A 38 -38.27 -51.24 -1.97
N PRO A 39 -38.22 -52.28 -2.83
CA PRO A 39 -36.96 -52.90 -3.25
C PRO A 39 -36.58 -52.65 -4.72
N MET A 40 -35.31 -52.99 -5.02
CA MET A 40 -34.71 -53.44 -6.29
C MET A 40 -35.28 -52.92 -7.63
N ASN A 41 -34.45 -52.26 -8.45
CA ASN A 41 -33.86 -52.92 -9.63
C ASN A 41 -32.84 -52.07 -10.40
N ALA A 42 -31.92 -52.78 -11.02
CA ALA A 42 -30.84 -52.31 -11.87
C ALA A 42 -31.33 -51.55 -13.11
N THR A 43 -30.66 -50.46 -13.47
CA THR A 43 -29.94 -50.38 -14.76
C THR A 43 -28.96 -49.20 -14.71
N LYS A 44 -27.66 -49.51 -14.70
CA LYS A 44 -26.63 -48.55 -15.14
C LYS A 44 -26.84 -48.36 -16.64
N LEU A 45 -27.53 -47.30 -17.05
CA LEU A 45 -27.33 -46.72 -18.37
C LEU A 45 -26.05 -45.90 -18.32
N ALA A 46 -24.99 -46.48 -18.87
CA ALA A 46 -23.82 -45.73 -19.31
C ALA A 46 -24.26 -44.84 -20.47
N GLY A 47 -24.32 -43.52 -20.27
CA GLY A 47 -24.66 -42.59 -21.35
C GLY A 47 -25.09 -41.19 -20.97
N GLU A 48 -25.45 -40.91 -19.71
CA GLU A 48 -25.76 -39.54 -19.29
C GLU A 48 -24.52 -38.90 -18.65
N GLN A 49 -23.86 -38.04 -19.42
CA GLN A 49 -22.99 -36.99 -18.88
C GLN A 49 -23.81 -36.24 -17.83
N PRO A 50 -23.31 -36.00 -16.60
CA PRO A 50 -24.04 -35.16 -15.67
C PRO A 50 -24.21 -33.79 -16.33
N GLU A 51 -25.45 -33.31 -16.43
CA GLU A 51 -25.79 -31.93 -16.83
C GLU A 51 -25.36 -30.91 -15.76
N GLY A 52 -24.13 -31.04 -15.25
CA GLY A 52 -23.51 -30.12 -14.33
C GLY A 52 -22.59 -29.15 -15.08
N PRO A 53 -22.41 -27.91 -14.58
CA PRO A 53 -21.46 -26.98 -15.15
C PRO A 53 -20.05 -27.60 -15.14
N GLN A 54 -19.47 -27.82 -16.32
CA GLN A 54 -18.14 -28.39 -16.46
C GLN A 54 -17.08 -27.47 -15.82
N SER A 55 -16.36 -27.98 -14.83
CA SER A 55 -15.35 -27.23 -14.07
C SER A 55 -14.00 -27.89 -14.22
N TYR A 56 -12.91 -27.13 -14.18
CA TYR A 56 -11.57 -27.75 -14.19
C TYR A 56 -11.31 -28.57 -12.92
N TRP A 57 -12.03 -28.27 -11.82
CA TRP A 57 -11.98 -29.05 -10.59
C TRP A 57 -12.55 -30.46 -10.72
N SER A 58 -13.42 -30.73 -11.71
CA SER A 58 -13.95 -32.07 -11.95
C SER A 58 -13.01 -32.94 -12.81
N LEU A 59 -11.98 -32.35 -13.41
CA LEU A 59 -10.96 -33.11 -14.15
C LEU A 59 -9.93 -33.68 -13.18
N THR A 60 -10.00 -34.98 -12.93
CA THR A 60 -9.02 -35.68 -12.08
C THR A 60 -7.67 -35.88 -12.78
N ASN A 61 -7.68 -35.96 -14.12
CA ASN A 61 -6.49 -36.12 -14.94
C ASN A 61 -5.57 -34.90 -14.82
N HIS A 62 -4.28 -35.13 -14.58
CA HIS A 62 -3.25 -34.09 -14.45
C HIS A 62 -3.54 -33.01 -13.39
N SER A 63 -4.43 -33.28 -12.42
CA SER A 63 -4.82 -32.35 -11.36
C SER A 63 -3.62 -31.81 -10.56
N GLY A 64 -2.58 -32.62 -10.37
CA GLY A 64 -1.33 -32.18 -9.74
C GLY A 64 -0.65 -30.99 -10.43
N LEU A 65 -0.71 -30.91 -11.76
CA LEU A 65 -0.17 -29.77 -12.52
C LEU A 65 -0.99 -28.50 -12.29
N MET A 66 -2.32 -28.62 -12.25
CA MET A 66 -3.22 -27.52 -11.93
C MET A 66 -2.97 -26.99 -10.51
N TYR A 67 -2.93 -27.88 -9.50
CA TYR A 67 -2.65 -27.49 -8.13
C TYR A 67 -1.27 -26.83 -7.98
N ALA A 68 -0.25 -27.36 -8.66
CA ALA A 68 1.09 -26.78 -8.63
C ALA A 68 1.14 -25.40 -9.30
N HIS A 69 0.47 -25.21 -10.45
CA HIS A 69 0.32 -23.91 -11.09
C HIS A 69 -0.34 -22.91 -10.13
N VAL A 70 -1.51 -23.24 -9.59
CA VAL A 70 -2.24 -22.36 -8.66
C VAL A 70 -1.40 -22.03 -7.43
N ALA A 71 -0.75 -23.02 -6.81
CA ALA A 71 0.07 -22.80 -5.63
C ALA A 71 1.26 -21.86 -5.91
N LEU A 72 1.96 -22.05 -7.03
CA LEU A 72 3.10 -21.21 -7.40
C LEU A 72 2.66 -19.80 -7.81
N GLU A 73 1.54 -19.64 -8.51
CA GLU A 73 0.99 -18.31 -8.82
C GLU A 73 0.59 -17.59 -7.52
N ILE A 74 -0.04 -18.26 -6.57
CA ILE A 74 -0.36 -17.68 -5.26
C ILE A 74 0.90 -17.27 -4.51
N ILE A 75 1.94 -18.11 -4.47
CA ILE A 75 3.22 -17.78 -3.85
C ILE A 75 3.88 -16.59 -4.56
N GLY A 76 3.92 -16.59 -5.89
CA GLY A 76 4.49 -15.52 -6.70
C GLY A 76 3.79 -14.19 -6.47
N TRP A 77 2.47 -14.15 -6.66
CA TRP A 77 1.68 -12.92 -6.70
C TRP A 77 1.24 -12.41 -5.31
N LEU A 78 0.97 -13.29 -4.34
CA LEU A 78 0.57 -12.86 -2.99
C LEU A 78 1.73 -12.77 -2.00
N ILE A 79 2.83 -13.50 -2.21
CA ILE A 79 3.93 -13.53 -1.24
C ILE A 79 5.17 -12.80 -1.77
N ILE A 80 5.73 -13.23 -2.90
CA ILE A 80 7.03 -12.74 -3.39
C ILE A 80 6.90 -11.33 -3.98
N LEU A 81 5.93 -11.11 -4.87
CA LEU A 81 5.74 -9.83 -5.54
C LEU A 81 5.50 -8.67 -4.56
N PRO A 82 4.60 -8.78 -3.56
CA PRO A 82 4.37 -7.67 -2.64
C PRO A 82 5.61 -7.33 -1.80
N VAL A 83 6.42 -8.33 -1.42
CA VAL A 83 7.72 -8.10 -0.77
C VAL A 83 8.64 -7.29 -1.70
N GLY A 84 8.70 -7.64 -2.98
CA GLY A 84 9.48 -6.90 -3.99
C GLY A 84 9.03 -5.44 -4.14
N VAL A 85 7.71 -5.21 -4.17
CA VAL A 85 7.13 -3.85 -4.20
C VAL A 85 7.46 -3.07 -2.92
N MET A 86 7.43 -3.71 -1.75
CA MET A 86 7.81 -3.06 -0.49
C MET A 86 9.29 -2.65 -0.46
N PHE A 87 10.18 -3.49 -1.01
CA PHE A 87 11.59 -3.13 -1.19
C PHE A 87 11.79 -2.00 -2.19
N SER A 88 11.03 -1.99 -3.29
CA SER A 88 11.03 -0.91 -4.28
C SER A 88 10.62 0.43 -3.65
N ILE A 89 9.53 0.44 -2.87
CA ILE A 89 9.06 1.62 -2.13
C ILE A 89 10.11 2.11 -1.12
N ALA A 90 10.83 1.18 -0.49
CA ALA A 90 11.89 1.48 0.47
C ALA A 90 13.23 1.86 -0.20
N HIS A 91 13.32 1.85 -1.54
CA HIS A 91 14.56 2.03 -2.30
C HIS A 91 15.68 1.07 -1.85
N SER A 92 15.34 -0.17 -1.52
CA SER A 92 16.30 -1.14 -1.02
C SER A 92 17.04 -1.89 -2.13
N ARG A 93 18.29 -2.27 -1.84
CA ARG A 93 19.10 -3.14 -2.71
C ARG A 93 18.49 -4.52 -2.98
N TYR A 94 17.56 -4.97 -2.13
CA TYR A 94 16.87 -6.25 -2.29
C TYR A 94 15.77 -6.22 -3.37
N THR A 95 15.44 -5.05 -3.91
CA THR A 95 14.39 -4.89 -4.94
C THR A 95 14.63 -5.79 -6.16
N LEU A 96 15.76 -5.64 -6.83
CA LEU A 96 16.06 -6.42 -8.05
C LEU A 96 16.14 -7.93 -7.78
N PRO A 97 16.87 -8.43 -6.75
CA PRO A 97 16.87 -9.85 -6.44
C PRO A 97 15.47 -10.43 -6.25
N THR A 98 14.60 -9.78 -5.49
CA THR A 98 13.23 -10.26 -5.28
C THR A 98 12.39 -10.23 -6.57
N GLN A 99 12.58 -9.21 -7.41
CA GLN A 99 11.95 -9.12 -8.73
C GLN A 99 12.35 -10.28 -9.66
N PHE A 100 13.64 -10.65 -9.68
CA PHE A 100 14.12 -11.79 -10.45
C PHE A 100 13.57 -13.13 -9.92
N VAL A 101 13.58 -13.31 -8.59
CA VAL A 101 12.99 -14.51 -7.97
C VAL A 101 11.51 -14.63 -8.33
N PHE A 102 10.76 -13.52 -8.29
CA PHE A 102 9.37 -13.48 -8.73
C PHE A 102 9.22 -13.93 -10.19
N LEU A 103 10.02 -13.40 -11.12
CA LEU A 103 9.94 -13.82 -12.53
C LEU A 103 10.25 -15.30 -12.74
N ILE A 104 11.22 -15.86 -12.03
CA ILE A 104 11.56 -17.29 -12.12
C ILE A 104 10.38 -18.14 -11.65
N VAL A 105 9.79 -17.80 -10.49
CA VAL A 105 8.63 -18.52 -9.95
C VAL A 105 7.43 -18.40 -10.87
N ASN A 106 7.14 -17.19 -11.39
CA ASN A 106 6.06 -16.94 -12.33
C ASN A 106 6.27 -17.70 -13.65
N ALA A 107 7.49 -17.70 -14.21
CA ALA A 107 7.78 -18.43 -15.44
C ALA A 107 7.61 -19.94 -15.26
N PHE A 108 8.03 -20.49 -14.12
CA PHE A 108 7.83 -21.91 -13.81
C PHE A 108 6.34 -22.24 -13.59
N ALA A 109 5.60 -21.38 -12.89
CA ALA A 109 4.15 -21.52 -12.71
C ALA A 109 3.42 -21.55 -14.06
N LEU A 110 3.72 -20.60 -14.96
CA LEU A 110 3.15 -20.54 -16.30
C LEU A 110 3.49 -21.78 -17.14
N LEU A 111 4.72 -22.30 -17.04
CA LEU A 111 5.10 -23.53 -17.73
C LEU A 111 4.18 -24.70 -17.32
N LEU A 112 3.92 -24.87 -16.02
CA LEU A 112 3.01 -25.90 -15.54
C LEU A 112 1.58 -25.68 -16.04
N GLY A 113 1.11 -24.43 -16.07
CA GLY A 113 -0.20 -24.07 -16.60
C GLY A 113 -0.33 -24.36 -18.11
N VAL A 114 0.70 -24.08 -18.90
CA VAL A 114 0.77 -24.39 -20.33
C VAL A 114 0.75 -25.90 -20.58
N ILE A 115 1.55 -26.68 -19.81
CA ILE A 115 1.56 -28.14 -19.92
C ILE A 115 0.18 -28.71 -19.56
N TYR A 116 -0.45 -28.21 -18.49
CA TYR A 116 -1.81 -28.61 -18.12
C TYR A 116 -2.81 -28.31 -19.23
N ASN A 117 -2.80 -27.10 -19.78
CA ASN A 117 -3.72 -26.69 -20.85
C ASN A 117 -3.54 -27.49 -22.14
N HIS A 118 -2.32 -27.93 -22.47
CA HIS A 118 -2.08 -28.80 -23.62
C HIS A 118 -2.60 -30.24 -23.40
N ASN A 119 -2.61 -30.71 -22.14
CA ASN A 119 -2.95 -32.09 -21.79
C ASN A 119 -4.39 -32.25 -21.27
N THR A 120 -5.21 -31.21 -21.32
CA THR A 120 -6.60 -31.22 -20.86
C THR A 120 -7.53 -30.60 -21.91
N PRO A 121 -8.80 -31.03 -21.97
CA PRO A 121 -9.77 -30.43 -22.87
C PRO A 121 -10.05 -28.97 -22.50
N GLU A 122 -10.34 -28.14 -23.51
CA GLU A 122 -10.80 -26.77 -23.29
C GLU A 122 -12.23 -26.79 -22.73
N LEU A 123 -12.38 -26.54 -21.42
CA LEU A 123 -13.68 -26.51 -20.75
C LEU A 123 -14.29 -25.11 -20.70
N TYR A 124 -13.50 -24.07 -20.97
CA TYR A 124 -13.92 -22.67 -20.87
C TYR A 124 -13.58 -21.92 -22.15
N GLU A 125 -14.55 -21.85 -23.05
CA GLU A 125 -14.41 -21.14 -24.32
C GLU A 125 -14.05 -19.67 -24.10
N ASN A 126 -13.15 -19.15 -24.96
CA ASN A 126 -12.72 -17.75 -24.90
C ASN A 126 -12.11 -17.33 -23.55
N ASN A 127 -11.37 -18.23 -22.91
CA ASN A 127 -10.68 -18.03 -21.65
C ASN A 127 -9.96 -16.66 -21.54
N ALA A 128 -10.57 -15.73 -20.80
CA ALA A 128 -10.04 -14.39 -20.56
C ALA A 128 -8.87 -14.40 -19.58
N HIS A 129 -8.79 -15.39 -18.68
CA HIS A 129 -7.70 -15.53 -17.71
C HIS A 129 -6.37 -15.76 -18.43
N SER A 130 -6.32 -16.67 -19.41
CA SER A 130 -5.08 -16.93 -20.17
C SER A 130 -4.58 -15.69 -20.91
N LYS A 131 -5.48 -15.00 -21.63
CA LYS A 131 -5.15 -13.75 -22.36
C LYS A 131 -4.65 -12.65 -21.40
N THR A 132 -5.34 -12.48 -20.28
CA THR A 132 -5.01 -11.48 -19.26
C THR A 132 -3.70 -11.83 -18.54
N GLY A 133 -3.48 -13.11 -18.23
CA GLY A 133 -2.27 -13.62 -17.58
C GLY A 133 -1.01 -13.38 -18.42
N TRP A 134 -1.08 -13.62 -19.74
CA TRP A 134 0.02 -13.28 -20.66
C TRP A 134 0.31 -11.78 -20.68
N ALA A 135 -0.73 -10.94 -20.80
CA ALA A 135 -0.56 -9.49 -20.79
C ALA A 135 0.09 -8.99 -19.49
N ILE A 136 -0.38 -9.47 -18.34
CA ILE A 136 0.15 -9.13 -17.02
C ILE A 136 1.60 -9.61 -16.86
N THR A 137 1.92 -10.80 -17.37
CA THR A 137 3.29 -11.34 -17.34
C THR A 137 4.26 -10.51 -18.17
N TRP A 138 3.84 -10.04 -19.34
CA TRP A 138 4.64 -9.11 -20.15
C TRP A 138 4.87 -7.78 -19.44
N ILE A 139 3.84 -7.24 -18.79
CA ILE A 139 3.95 -6.02 -17.98
C ILE A 139 4.93 -6.24 -16.81
N ALA A 140 4.84 -7.36 -16.12
CA ALA A 140 5.74 -7.69 -15.01
C ALA A 140 7.18 -7.88 -15.48
N SER A 141 7.39 -8.53 -16.62
CA SER A 141 8.72 -8.69 -17.24
C SER A 141 9.32 -7.34 -17.63
N ALA A 142 8.51 -6.44 -18.22
CA ALA A 142 8.91 -5.08 -18.53
C ALA A 142 9.24 -4.27 -17.26
N TRP A 143 8.50 -4.46 -16.17
CA TRP A 143 8.77 -3.82 -14.89
C TRP A 143 10.13 -4.21 -14.30
N VAL A 144 10.49 -5.50 -14.30
CA VAL A 144 11.82 -5.94 -13.84
C VAL A 144 12.91 -5.43 -14.77
N PHE A 145 12.69 -5.46 -16.08
CA PHE A 145 13.64 -4.92 -17.06
C PHE A 145 13.90 -3.43 -16.85
N MET A 146 12.85 -2.63 -16.64
CA MET A 146 12.98 -1.20 -16.32
C MET A 146 13.72 -0.98 -14.99
N GLY A 147 13.48 -1.82 -13.98
CA GLY A 147 14.25 -1.80 -12.73
C GLY A 147 15.74 -2.05 -12.96
N LEU A 148 16.09 -3.03 -13.80
CA LEU A 148 17.47 -3.36 -14.14
C LEU A 148 18.15 -2.18 -14.85
N VAL A 149 17.46 -1.58 -15.82
CA VAL A 149 17.95 -0.40 -16.54
C VAL A 149 18.24 0.74 -15.57
N GLN A 150 17.34 1.02 -14.61
CA GLN A 150 17.53 2.10 -13.64
C GLN A 150 18.77 1.91 -12.77
N VAL A 151 18.95 0.71 -12.19
CA VAL A 151 20.12 0.42 -11.35
C VAL A 151 21.42 0.54 -12.15
N TYR A 152 21.42 0.11 -13.40
CA TYR A 152 22.59 0.22 -14.27
C TYR A 152 22.91 1.70 -14.61
N THR A 153 21.90 2.50 -14.94
CA THR A 153 22.07 3.93 -15.22
C THR A 153 22.52 4.74 -14.00
N ASP A 154 21.99 4.43 -12.81
CA ASP A 154 22.35 5.12 -11.58
C ASP A 154 23.80 4.80 -11.17
N ARG A 155 24.27 3.56 -11.40
CA ARG A 155 25.69 3.18 -11.21
C ARG A 155 26.62 3.94 -12.16
N LYS A 156 26.24 4.12 -13.43
CA LYS A 156 27.04 4.90 -14.39
C LYS A 156 27.11 6.38 -13.99
N ASN A 157 26.01 6.97 -13.52
CA ASN A 157 26.01 8.35 -13.03
C ASN A 157 26.94 8.53 -11.81
N ALA A 158 26.97 7.56 -10.89
CA ALA A 158 27.89 7.59 -9.75
C ALA A 158 29.35 7.54 -10.19
N HIS A 159 29.72 6.63 -11.10
CA HIS A 159 31.08 6.56 -11.64
C HIS A 159 31.47 7.79 -12.47
N SER A 160 30.54 8.36 -13.25
CA SER A 160 30.79 9.57 -14.03
C SER A 160 31.03 10.77 -13.12
N PHE A 161 30.24 10.90 -12.04
CA PHE A 161 30.42 11.95 -11.04
C PHE A 161 31.75 11.80 -10.29
N GLU A 162 32.12 10.58 -9.90
CA GLU A 162 33.40 10.29 -9.23
C GLU A 162 34.60 10.62 -10.15
N HIS A 163 34.54 10.26 -11.44
CA HIS A 163 35.57 10.61 -12.42
C HIS A 163 35.67 12.12 -12.68
N THR A 164 34.53 12.81 -12.75
CA THR A 164 34.49 14.28 -12.97
C THR A 164 35.04 15.04 -11.75
N VAL A 165 34.82 14.52 -10.54
CA VAL A 165 35.37 15.08 -9.30
C VAL A 165 36.87 14.78 -9.16
N SER A 166 37.33 13.63 -9.64
CA SER A 166 38.76 13.29 -9.68
C SER A 166 39.55 14.02 -10.78
N GLU A 167 38.90 14.45 -11.87
CA GLU A 167 39.52 15.28 -12.93
C GLU A 167 39.40 16.79 -12.68
N SER A 168 38.53 17.24 -11.78
CA SER A 168 38.47 18.66 -11.38
C SER A 168 39.59 18.97 -10.39
N GLN A 169 40.74 19.41 -10.92
CA GLN A 169 41.90 20.03 -10.24
C GLN A 169 42.31 19.42 -8.88
N PRO A 170 43.53 18.83 -8.75
CA PRO A 170 44.06 18.58 -7.42
C PRO A 170 44.12 19.93 -6.69
N LEU A 171 43.37 20.05 -5.58
CA LEU A 171 43.42 21.21 -4.70
C LEU A 171 44.90 21.48 -4.41
N SER A 172 45.40 22.64 -4.83
CA SER A 172 46.83 22.93 -4.67
C SER A 172 47.17 22.87 -3.18
N ALA A 173 48.37 22.40 -2.85
CA ALA A 173 48.85 22.38 -1.47
C ALA A 173 48.75 23.76 -0.80
N GLU A 174 48.83 24.84 -1.59
CA GLU A 174 48.57 26.21 -1.13
C GLU A 174 47.12 26.46 -0.74
N ALA A 175 46.14 25.98 -1.51
CA ALA A 175 44.72 26.12 -1.18
C ALA A 175 44.35 25.39 0.11
N MET A 176 44.94 24.20 0.34
CA MET A 176 44.79 23.48 1.62
C MET A 176 45.46 24.22 2.78
N ALA A 177 46.68 24.74 2.59
CA ALA A 177 47.38 25.51 3.62
C ALA A 177 46.67 26.83 3.97
N GLN A 178 45.94 27.41 3.01
CA GLN A 178 45.12 28.61 3.23
C GLN A 178 43.85 28.26 4.03
N TYR A 179 43.23 27.12 3.75
CA TYR A 179 42.07 26.63 4.51
C TYR A 179 42.44 26.26 5.96
N GLN A 180 43.61 25.62 6.16
CA GLN A 180 44.15 25.30 7.48
C GLN A 180 44.41 26.57 8.30
N ARG A 181 45.00 27.61 7.69
CA ARG A 181 45.23 28.92 8.34
C ARG A 181 43.93 29.62 8.74
N VAL A 182 42.85 29.46 7.97
CA VAL A 182 41.54 30.04 8.32
C VAL A 182 40.88 29.25 9.45
N GLN A 183 41.06 27.92 9.49
CA GLN A 183 40.60 27.09 10.61
C GLN A 183 41.32 27.43 11.93
N ASP A 184 42.63 27.68 11.89
CA ASP A 184 43.41 28.07 13.06
C ASP A 184 43.07 29.48 13.58
N MET A 185 42.50 30.35 12.73
CA MET A 185 42.06 31.69 13.12
C MET A 185 40.68 31.71 13.79
N GLN A 186 39.94 30.59 13.80
CA GLN A 186 38.51 30.58 14.12
C GLN A 186 38.11 29.58 15.22
N LEU A 187 38.91 29.50 16.27
CA LEU A 187 38.53 28.84 17.54
C LEU A 187 38.63 29.84 18.72
N PRO A 188 37.49 30.35 19.23
CA PRO A 188 37.45 30.87 20.59
C PRO A 188 37.50 29.67 21.55
N ASN A 189 38.51 29.66 22.43
CA ASN A 189 38.69 28.71 23.53
C ASN A 189 37.36 28.30 24.22
N PRO A 190 37.01 27.00 24.32
CA PRO A 190 35.96 26.58 25.23
C PRO A 190 36.49 26.60 26.67
N SER A 191 35.92 27.49 27.49
CA SER A 191 35.73 27.39 28.95
C SER A 191 36.81 26.65 29.75
N ARG A 192 37.76 27.42 30.27
CA ARG A 192 38.67 27.05 31.36
C ARG A 192 37.88 26.77 32.65
N TRP A 193 37.79 25.50 33.06
CA TRP A 193 37.37 25.10 34.41
C TRP A 193 38.45 25.54 35.41
N SER A 194 38.21 26.60 36.17
CA SER A 194 39.01 26.95 37.34
C SER A 194 38.46 26.23 38.56
N VAL A 195 39.12 25.14 38.96
CA VAL A 195 39.01 24.60 40.31
C VAL A 195 39.86 25.48 41.20
N ASP A 196 39.18 26.19 42.07
CA ASP A 196 39.72 26.90 43.22
C ASP A 196 40.44 25.91 44.14
N SER A 197 41.72 26.14 44.36
CA SER A 197 42.50 25.56 45.45
C SER A 197 43.56 26.58 45.81
N GLY A 198 43.21 27.39 46.81
CA GLY A 198 44.04 28.43 47.36
C GLY A 198 45.39 27.91 47.82
N GLN A 199 46.43 28.67 47.48
CA GLN A 199 47.56 28.93 48.35
C GLN A 199 48.04 30.35 48.06
N GLY A 200 48.15 31.13 49.13
CA GLY A 200 48.61 32.51 49.09
C GLY A 200 50.05 32.60 48.58
N THR A 201 50.34 33.68 47.86
CA THR A 201 51.72 34.08 47.60
C THR A 201 51.98 35.39 48.32
N GLU A 202 52.73 35.26 49.40
CA GLU A 202 53.50 36.36 49.97
C GLU A 202 54.72 36.64 49.09
N ARG A 203 55.26 37.84 49.30
CA ARG A 203 56.32 38.49 48.53
C ARG A 203 57.67 37.77 48.65
N ASN A 204 58.43 37.88 47.55
CA ASN A 204 59.86 37.61 47.37
C ASN A 204 60.25 36.14 47.13
N SER A 205 60.65 35.84 45.88
CA SER A 205 61.94 35.19 45.61
C SER A 205 62.32 35.34 44.14
N ALA A 206 63.59 35.67 43.95
CA ALA A 206 64.25 35.97 42.69
C ALA A 206 64.87 34.70 42.05
N SER A 207 65.43 34.92 40.84
CA SER A 207 66.41 34.09 40.13
C SER A 207 65.82 32.98 39.24
N LEU A 208 66.35 32.62 38.06
CA LEU A 208 67.39 33.15 37.16
C LEU A 208 67.43 32.18 35.94
N PHE A 209 67.86 32.65 34.78
CA PHE A 209 68.23 31.91 33.55
C PHE A 209 67.06 31.22 32.77
N GLY A 210 66.96 31.29 31.44
CA GLY A 210 67.93 31.69 30.43
C GLY A 210 67.29 32.06 29.08
N HIS A 211 68.14 32.74 28.31
CA HIS A 211 68.11 33.20 26.92
C HIS A 211 67.30 32.38 25.90
N SER A 212 66.94 32.87 24.72
CA SER A 212 66.76 34.19 24.08
C SER A 212 66.35 33.87 22.62
N ARG A 213 65.91 34.91 21.90
CA ARG A 213 65.95 35.09 20.43
C ARG A 213 64.75 34.58 19.60
N SER A 214 63.82 35.49 19.34
CA SER A 214 63.39 35.81 17.97
C SER A 214 64.48 36.66 17.29
N PRO A 215 64.59 36.75 15.94
CA PRO A 215 63.68 37.64 15.19
C PRO A 215 63.44 37.32 13.69
N SER A 216 62.54 38.14 13.13
CA SER A 216 62.55 38.80 11.82
C SER A 216 62.11 38.08 10.54
N THR A 217 61.04 38.68 9.99
CA THR A 217 60.63 38.87 8.60
C THR A 217 61.64 39.70 7.79
N GLU A 218 61.88 39.30 6.52
CA GLU A 218 62.11 40.16 5.32
C GLU A 218 62.24 39.22 4.10
N SER A 219 61.37 39.34 3.08
CA SER A 219 61.62 40.05 1.79
C SER A 219 62.65 39.35 0.90
N GLU A 220 62.24 38.80 -0.26
CA GLU A 220 62.83 39.12 -1.57
C GLU A 220 62.08 38.47 -2.73
N ASN A 221 62.05 39.21 -3.83
CA ASN A 221 61.38 38.96 -5.10
C ASN A 221 62.48 38.93 -6.15
N GLU A 222 62.73 37.81 -6.83
CA GLU A 222 63.50 37.83 -8.09
C GLU A 222 63.26 36.59 -8.97
N GLN A 223 63.07 36.88 -10.26
CA GLN A 223 62.90 35.96 -11.38
C GLN A 223 64.18 35.20 -11.70
N PHE A 224 64.10 33.94 -12.16
CA PHE A 224 65.02 33.43 -13.19
C PHE A 224 64.39 32.32 -14.05
N ILE A 225 64.69 32.42 -15.35
CA ILE A 225 64.25 31.59 -16.47
C ILE A 225 65.27 30.46 -16.72
N GLY A 226 64.78 29.28 -17.13
CA GLY A 226 65.55 28.17 -17.75
C GLY A 226 64.93 26.82 -17.34
N GLN A 227 64.67 25.82 -18.18
CA GLN A 227 65.19 25.44 -19.50
C GLN A 227 64.21 24.44 -20.13
N THR A 228 64.00 24.56 -21.44
CA THR A 228 63.36 23.55 -22.30
C THR A 228 64.21 22.29 -22.43
N ARG A 229 63.60 21.10 -22.28
CA ARG A 229 64.14 19.85 -22.81
C ARG A 229 63.03 19.05 -23.51
N LYS A 230 63.32 18.66 -24.76
CA LYS A 230 62.44 17.97 -25.71
C LYS A 230 63.10 16.64 -26.08
N TYR A 231 62.40 15.51 -25.89
CA TYR A 231 62.52 14.18 -26.53
C TYR A 231 61.22 13.45 -26.11
N SER A 232 60.19 13.30 -26.94
CA SER A 232 59.96 12.27 -27.98
C SER A 232 59.83 10.83 -27.47
N GLN A 233 58.66 10.26 -27.78
CA GLN A 233 58.41 8.89 -28.24
C GLN A 233 57.99 7.85 -27.20
N ASP A 234 56.76 7.35 -27.45
CA ASP A 234 56.20 6.01 -27.24
C ASP A 234 56.83 5.15 -26.14
N ASP A 235 56.05 4.85 -25.12
CA ASP A 235 55.87 3.46 -24.66
C ASP A 235 54.52 3.35 -23.94
N ASP A 236 53.68 2.47 -24.49
CA ASP A 236 52.50 1.89 -23.85
C ASP A 236 52.96 1.16 -22.59
N ASP A 237 52.48 1.57 -21.41
CA ASP A 237 52.42 0.66 -20.27
C ASP A 237 51.19 0.99 -19.39
N GLU A 238 50.33 -0.01 -19.37
CA GLU A 238 49.05 -0.14 -18.70
C GLU A 238 49.27 -0.18 -17.18
N PHE A 239 49.04 0.95 -16.49
CA PHE A 239 48.96 0.95 -15.02
C PHE A 239 47.52 0.64 -14.59
N GLU A 240 47.29 -0.65 -14.28
CA GLU A 240 46.15 -1.13 -13.51
C GLU A 240 46.19 -0.56 -12.08
N ASP A 241 45.44 0.50 -11.81
CA ASP A 241 45.08 0.87 -10.44
C ASP A 241 43.71 0.28 -10.09
N ASN A 242 43.76 -0.86 -9.40
CA ASN A 242 42.64 -1.45 -8.67
C ASN A 242 42.41 -0.69 -7.35
N PRO A 243 41.19 -0.18 -7.11
CA PRO A 243 40.66 -0.17 -5.76
C PRO A 243 39.43 -1.08 -5.66
N GLU A 244 39.59 -2.10 -4.82
CA GLU A 244 38.62 -3.11 -4.45
C GLU A 244 37.22 -2.55 -4.10
N LYS A 245 36.21 -2.82 -4.93
CA LYS A 245 34.81 -2.92 -4.49
C LYS A 245 34.12 -4.11 -5.16
N ARG A 246 34.06 -5.23 -4.43
CA ARG A 246 33.36 -6.48 -4.76
C ARG A 246 31.92 -6.21 -5.25
N GLY A 247 31.71 -6.26 -6.56
CA GLY A 247 30.40 -6.38 -7.21
C GLY A 247 30.36 -7.67 -8.02
N PHE A 248 29.34 -8.50 -7.81
CA PHE A 248 29.21 -9.89 -8.29
C PHE A 248 29.22 -10.08 -9.84
N LEU A 249 29.34 -9.02 -10.64
CA LEU A 249 29.13 -9.05 -12.09
C LEU A 249 30.09 -8.12 -12.87
N HIS A 250 31.39 -8.10 -12.56
CA HIS A 250 32.35 -7.39 -13.42
C HIS A 250 32.87 -8.31 -14.52
N ASN A 251 32.97 -7.80 -15.76
CA ASN A 251 33.58 -8.46 -16.93
C ASN A 251 32.82 -9.65 -17.58
N THR A 252 31.50 -9.76 -17.39
CA THR A 252 30.70 -10.78 -18.08
C THR A 252 30.15 -10.28 -19.43
N ALA A 253 29.88 -11.17 -20.38
CA ALA A 253 29.25 -10.83 -21.67
C ALA A 253 27.93 -10.03 -21.51
N VAL A 254 27.21 -10.26 -20.41
CA VAL A 254 26.00 -9.53 -20.03
C VAL A 254 26.30 -8.06 -19.73
N ASP A 255 27.42 -7.74 -19.07
CA ASP A 255 27.80 -6.35 -18.76
C ASP A 255 28.22 -5.59 -20.02
N LYS A 256 28.96 -6.24 -20.94
CA LYS A 256 29.27 -5.69 -22.28
C LYS A 256 28.01 -5.47 -23.13
N PHE A 257 27.03 -6.36 -23.04
CA PHE A 257 25.74 -6.22 -23.74
C PHE A 257 24.89 -5.09 -23.14
N LEU A 258 24.79 -5.02 -21.81
CA LEU A 258 24.02 -4.00 -21.11
C LEU A 258 24.64 -2.61 -21.27
N SER A 259 25.95 -2.44 -21.09
CA SER A 259 26.64 -1.15 -21.31
C SER A 259 26.36 -0.57 -22.71
N ARG A 260 26.47 -1.41 -23.75
CA ARG A 260 26.25 -1.00 -25.15
C ARG A 260 24.80 -0.66 -25.47
N ASN A 261 23.84 -1.41 -24.91
CA ASN A 261 22.42 -1.24 -25.22
C ASN A 261 21.70 -0.25 -24.31
N VAL A 262 22.08 -0.17 -23.03
CA VAL A 262 21.51 0.74 -22.03
C VAL A 262 21.95 2.18 -22.26
N ALA A 263 23.15 2.41 -22.83
CA ALA A 263 23.60 3.74 -23.24
C ALA A 263 22.63 4.45 -24.21
N ARG A 264 21.86 3.70 -25.01
CA ARG A 264 20.83 4.28 -25.90
C ARG A 264 19.61 4.83 -25.16
N PHE A 265 19.32 4.31 -23.96
CA PHE A 265 18.22 4.80 -23.10
C PHE A 265 18.64 5.99 -22.22
N TYR A 266 19.91 6.38 -22.26
CA TYR A 266 20.49 7.49 -21.49
C TYR A 266 20.07 8.89 -21.98
N VAL A 267 19.29 8.98 -23.07
CA VAL A 267 18.77 10.27 -23.56
C VAL A 267 17.70 10.80 -22.60
N GLY A 268 17.94 11.96 -21.98
CA GLY A 268 17.28 12.42 -20.76
C GLY A 268 15.74 12.50 -20.75
N ARG A 269 15.07 12.59 -21.91
CA ARG A 269 13.59 12.54 -21.98
C ARG A 269 13.06 11.11 -21.84
N THR A 270 13.70 10.15 -22.51
CA THR A 270 13.33 8.72 -22.46
C THR A 270 13.51 8.14 -21.07
N PHE A 271 14.61 8.47 -20.39
CA PHE A 271 14.86 8.02 -19.02
C PHE A 271 13.80 8.49 -18.02
N LYS A 272 13.33 9.74 -18.14
CA LYS A 272 12.24 10.28 -17.30
C LYS A 272 10.93 9.52 -17.52
N VAL A 273 10.62 9.19 -18.78
CA VAL A 273 9.42 8.40 -19.13
C VAL A 273 9.53 6.99 -18.56
N LEU A 274 10.66 6.31 -18.75
CA LEU A 274 10.91 4.97 -18.20
C LEU A 274 10.79 4.94 -16.66
N ARG A 275 11.34 5.95 -15.98
CA ARG A 275 11.21 6.09 -14.52
C ARG A 275 9.74 6.30 -14.11
N ALA A 276 9.00 7.14 -14.83
CA ALA A 276 7.58 7.36 -14.55
C ALA A 276 6.76 6.08 -14.75
N LEU A 277 6.97 5.36 -15.87
CA LEU A 277 6.30 4.10 -16.16
C LEU A 277 6.62 3.03 -15.11
N TYR A 278 7.89 2.89 -14.71
CA TYR A 278 8.28 1.98 -13.64
C TYR A 278 7.52 2.27 -12.35
N VAL A 279 7.45 3.52 -11.91
CA VAL A 279 6.72 3.89 -10.68
C VAL A 279 5.23 3.61 -10.82
N ILE A 280 4.63 3.86 -11.99
CA ILE A 280 3.21 3.57 -12.23
C ILE A 280 2.95 2.06 -12.14
N ILE A 281 3.74 1.24 -12.85
CA ILE A 281 3.57 -0.21 -12.85
C ILE A 281 3.83 -0.77 -11.45
N ASP A 282 4.90 -0.33 -10.77
CA ASP A 282 5.24 -0.75 -9.40
C ASP A 282 4.10 -0.50 -8.40
N ARG A 283 3.25 0.50 -8.64
CA ARG A 283 2.08 0.81 -7.79
C ARG A 283 0.82 0.04 -8.20
N VAL A 284 0.67 -0.30 -9.47
CA VAL A 284 -0.55 -0.95 -10.01
C VAL A 284 -0.42 -2.48 -10.09
N ILE A 285 0.80 -3.02 -10.09
CA ILE A 285 1.08 -4.46 -10.31
C ILE A 285 0.39 -5.37 -9.28
N LEU A 286 0.18 -4.91 -8.05
CA LEU A 286 -0.56 -5.67 -7.04
C LEU A 286 -2.05 -5.81 -7.39
N VAL A 287 -2.64 -4.76 -7.98
CA VAL A 287 -4.02 -4.79 -8.48
C VAL A 287 -4.13 -5.71 -9.70
N LEU A 288 -3.12 -5.69 -10.57
CA LEU A 288 -3.05 -6.63 -11.69
C LEU A 288 -2.92 -8.09 -11.22
N GLY A 289 -2.10 -8.36 -10.20
CA GLY A 289 -2.00 -9.68 -9.59
C GLY A 289 -3.32 -10.17 -9.02
N PHE A 290 -4.04 -9.29 -8.32
CA PHE A 290 -5.39 -9.59 -7.85
C PHE A 290 -6.35 -9.89 -9.02
N LEU A 291 -6.30 -9.11 -10.11
CA LEU A 291 -7.10 -9.38 -11.32
C LEU A 291 -6.76 -10.75 -11.94
N ALA A 292 -5.47 -11.12 -12.00
CA ALA A 292 -5.04 -12.42 -12.50
C ALA A 292 -5.62 -13.57 -11.66
N ILE A 293 -5.52 -13.47 -10.33
CA ILE A 293 -6.07 -14.47 -9.40
C ILE A 293 -7.60 -14.54 -9.51
N ALA A 294 -8.27 -13.39 -9.51
CA ALA A 294 -9.73 -13.32 -9.58
C ALA A 294 -10.31 -13.85 -10.91
N THR A 295 -9.62 -13.60 -12.04
CA THR A 295 -10.02 -14.22 -13.32
C THR A 295 -9.71 -15.71 -13.35
N GLY A 296 -8.65 -16.15 -12.64
CA GLY A 296 -8.31 -17.57 -12.48
C GLY A 296 -9.38 -18.33 -11.70
N THR A 297 -9.91 -17.77 -10.62
CA THR A 297 -11.02 -18.41 -9.86
C THR A 297 -12.27 -18.56 -10.70
N VAL A 298 -12.56 -17.62 -11.59
CA VAL A 298 -13.69 -17.70 -12.53
C VAL A 298 -13.50 -18.85 -13.53
N VAL A 299 -12.32 -18.92 -14.16
CA VAL A 299 -12.05 -19.92 -15.20
C VAL A 299 -11.93 -21.32 -14.62
N TYR A 300 -11.14 -21.52 -13.56
CA TYR A 300 -11.01 -22.83 -12.89
C TYR A 300 -12.33 -23.28 -12.28
N GLY A 301 -13.10 -22.35 -11.69
CA GLY A 301 -14.43 -22.63 -11.17
C GLY A 301 -15.45 -23.01 -12.25
N GLY A 302 -15.24 -22.59 -13.51
CA GLY A 302 -16.19 -22.82 -14.59
C GLY A 302 -17.42 -21.92 -14.54
N ILE A 303 -17.37 -20.84 -13.76
CA ILE A 303 -18.46 -19.89 -13.50
C ILE A 303 -18.47 -18.73 -14.52
N ALA A 304 -19.50 -17.88 -14.52
CA ALA A 304 -19.62 -16.70 -15.40
C ALA A 304 -19.87 -17.01 -16.89
N ARG A 305 -20.56 -18.11 -17.22
CA ARG A 305 -20.89 -18.48 -18.61
C ARG A 305 -22.12 -17.73 -19.11
N GLY A 306 -22.11 -17.31 -20.38
CA GLY A 306 -23.24 -16.62 -21.02
C GLY A 306 -23.66 -15.35 -20.26
N ASN A 307 -24.97 -15.18 -20.01
CA ASN A 307 -25.51 -14.01 -19.32
C ASN A 307 -25.15 -13.96 -17.82
N HIS A 308 -24.62 -15.03 -17.23
CA HIS A 308 -24.25 -15.05 -15.81
C HIS A 308 -23.03 -14.18 -15.53
N ILE A 309 -22.27 -13.81 -16.57
CA ILE A 309 -21.11 -12.92 -16.48
C ILE A 309 -21.43 -11.59 -15.79
N PHE A 310 -22.61 -11.01 -16.02
CA PHE A 310 -23.00 -9.73 -15.42
C PHE A 310 -23.20 -9.85 -13.90
N ASN A 311 -23.77 -10.96 -13.43
CA ASN A 311 -23.93 -11.21 -12.01
C ASN A 311 -22.58 -11.38 -11.32
N ILE A 312 -21.68 -12.19 -11.91
CA ILE A 312 -20.33 -12.42 -11.40
C ILE A 312 -19.54 -11.13 -11.36
N LEU A 313 -19.56 -10.36 -12.45
CA LEU A 313 -18.84 -9.11 -12.58
C LEU A 313 -19.33 -8.09 -11.53
N ALA A 314 -20.64 -8.01 -11.31
CA ALA A 314 -21.20 -7.14 -10.27
C ALA A 314 -20.66 -7.52 -8.87
N HIS A 315 -20.65 -8.81 -8.51
CA HIS A 315 -20.17 -9.26 -7.20
C HIS A 315 -18.66 -9.11 -7.04
N TYR A 316 -17.89 -9.47 -8.08
CA TYR A 316 -16.44 -9.35 -8.06
C TYR A 316 -16.00 -7.88 -8.01
N ILE A 317 -16.53 -6.99 -8.85
CA ILE A 317 -16.17 -5.57 -8.81
C ILE A 317 -16.58 -4.93 -7.49
N LYS A 318 -17.86 -5.08 -7.08
CA LYS A 318 -18.37 -4.47 -5.84
C LYS A 318 -17.61 -5.00 -4.63
N GLY A 319 -17.42 -6.30 -4.51
CA GLY A 319 -16.65 -6.92 -3.44
C GLY A 319 -15.18 -6.51 -3.43
N SER A 320 -14.54 -6.37 -4.59
CA SER A 320 -13.15 -5.91 -4.71
C SER A 320 -12.96 -4.46 -4.27
N ILE A 321 -13.95 -3.58 -4.50
CA ILE A 321 -13.93 -2.20 -4.01
C ILE A 321 -13.89 -2.20 -2.47
N PHE A 322 -14.74 -3.00 -1.82
CA PHE A 322 -14.77 -3.09 -0.36
C PHE A 322 -13.52 -3.76 0.22
N LEU A 323 -13.01 -4.81 -0.43
CA LEU A 323 -11.73 -5.44 -0.10
C LEU A 323 -10.59 -4.40 -0.14
N GLY A 324 -10.46 -3.68 -1.26
CA GLY A 324 -9.46 -2.63 -1.42
C GLY A 324 -9.61 -1.50 -0.41
N TYR A 325 -10.86 -1.11 -0.10
CA TYR A 325 -11.15 -0.09 0.90
C TYR A 325 -10.76 -0.56 2.32
N GLY A 326 -10.98 -1.83 2.66
CA GLY A 326 -10.53 -2.43 3.92
C GLY A 326 -9.00 -2.46 4.04
N LEU A 327 -8.29 -2.86 2.98
CA LEU A 327 -6.83 -2.82 2.93
C LEU A 327 -6.28 -1.39 3.03
N LEU A 328 -6.92 -0.42 2.38
CA LEU A 328 -6.58 1.01 2.50
C LEU A 328 -6.79 1.49 3.94
N THR A 329 -7.89 1.08 4.58
CA THR A 329 -8.19 1.44 5.98
C THR A 329 -7.12 0.88 6.94
N LEU A 330 -6.71 -0.38 6.76
CA LEU A 330 -5.58 -0.93 7.52
C LEU A 330 -4.28 -0.19 7.21
N GLY A 331 -4.03 0.12 5.94
CA GLY A 331 -2.88 0.93 5.51
C GLY A 331 -2.80 2.28 6.22
N ARG A 332 -3.92 3.01 6.28
CA ARG A 332 -4.06 4.27 7.01
C ARG A 332 -3.73 4.08 8.50
N TRP A 333 -4.27 3.03 9.13
CA TRP A 333 -3.95 2.71 10.52
C TRP A 333 -2.46 2.44 10.73
N MET A 334 -1.80 1.71 9.84
CA MET A 334 -0.36 1.44 9.93
C MET A 334 0.52 2.68 9.72
N GLY A 335 -0.03 3.76 9.13
CA GLY A 335 0.67 5.02 8.89
C GLY A 335 0.87 5.38 7.42
N ALA A 336 0.28 4.62 6.48
CA ALA A 336 0.31 4.98 5.08
C ALA A 336 -0.37 6.34 4.88
N PHE A 337 0.23 7.17 4.00
CA PHE A 337 -0.31 8.49 3.66
C PHE A 337 -0.42 9.49 4.83
N ALA A 338 0.40 9.32 5.88
CA ALA A 338 0.48 10.29 6.98
C ALA A 338 0.82 11.72 6.50
N ASP A 339 1.63 11.85 5.44
CA ASP A 339 1.94 13.14 4.81
C ASP A 339 0.70 13.88 4.27
N PHE A 340 -0.39 13.16 3.99
CA PHE A 340 -1.66 13.73 3.51
C PHE A 340 -2.64 14.00 4.65
N GLY A 341 -2.32 13.58 5.88
CA GLY A 341 -3.25 13.59 7.03
C GLY A 341 -4.23 12.41 7.02
N TRP A 342 -3.99 11.37 6.22
CA TRP A 342 -4.92 10.24 6.07
C TRP A 342 -4.70 9.17 7.14
N ALA A 343 -3.56 9.18 7.84
CA ALA A 343 -3.22 8.20 8.87
C ALA A 343 -3.82 8.56 10.25
N TRP A 344 -5.03 9.13 10.25
CA TRP A 344 -5.72 9.59 11.45
C TRP A 344 -4.89 10.60 12.28
N ASN A 345 -4.04 11.36 11.60
CA ASN A 345 -3.10 12.31 12.17
C ASN A 345 -3.47 13.74 11.78
N VAL A 346 -2.91 14.72 12.49
CA VAL A 346 -3.04 16.12 12.06
C VAL A 346 -2.33 16.27 10.71
N LYS A 347 -2.98 16.90 9.74
CA LYS A 347 -2.39 17.14 8.43
C LYS A 347 -1.16 18.05 8.55
N PRO A 348 0.03 17.60 8.08
CA PRO A 348 1.22 18.44 8.13
C PRO A 348 1.05 19.72 7.30
N PRO A 349 1.62 20.86 7.76
CA PRO A 349 1.46 22.12 7.06
C PRO A 349 2.37 22.17 5.81
N LYS A 350 2.13 23.16 4.94
CA LYS A 350 2.77 23.26 3.61
C LYS A 350 4.30 23.38 3.68
N GLU A 351 4.82 23.87 4.80
CA GLU A 351 6.24 24.04 5.11
C GLU A 351 6.95 22.69 5.27
N VAL A 352 6.23 21.66 5.73
CA VAL A 352 6.80 20.32 6.02
C VAL A 352 6.70 19.40 4.80
N VAL A 353 5.54 19.35 4.14
CA VAL A 353 5.26 18.37 3.06
C VAL A 353 5.21 18.98 1.65
N GLY A 354 5.35 20.30 1.55
CA GLY A 354 5.24 21.05 0.30
C GLY A 354 3.80 21.28 -0.17
N ARG A 355 3.63 22.22 -1.10
CA ARG A 355 2.31 22.71 -1.56
C ARG A 355 1.42 21.61 -2.16
N ARG A 356 1.99 20.68 -2.94
CA ARG A 356 1.22 19.63 -3.62
C ARG A 356 0.59 18.63 -2.64
N ARG A 357 1.38 18.09 -1.69
CA ARG A 357 0.90 17.15 -0.68
C ARG A 357 -0.06 17.82 0.30
N ALA A 358 0.23 19.08 0.65
CA ALA A 358 -0.67 19.89 1.48
C ALA A 358 -2.01 20.22 0.79
N ALA A 359 -2.12 20.14 -0.55
CA ALA A 359 -3.36 20.38 -1.27
C ALA A 359 -4.28 19.15 -1.37
N VAL A 360 -3.79 17.95 -1.04
CA VAL A 360 -4.57 16.71 -1.13
C VAL A 360 -5.81 16.78 -0.21
N PRO A 361 -7.03 16.43 -0.67
CA PRO A 361 -8.22 16.42 0.19
C PRO A 361 -8.10 15.49 1.40
N SER A 362 -9.01 15.64 2.37
CA SER A 362 -9.12 14.67 3.48
C SER A 362 -9.46 13.28 2.95
N ALA A 363 -9.17 12.25 3.74
CA ALA A 363 -9.48 10.88 3.35
C ALA A 363 -11.00 10.71 3.19
N GLU A 364 -11.77 11.32 4.09
CA GLU A 364 -13.22 11.24 4.16
C GLU A 364 -13.90 12.03 3.03
N PHE A 365 -13.29 13.13 2.56
CA PHE A 365 -13.72 13.78 1.31
C PHE A 365 -13.50 12.84 0.13
N THR A 366 -12.35 12.15 0.09
CA THR A 366 -12.02 11.22 -0.99
C THR A 366 -12.95 10.01 -0.98
N GLU A 367 -13.25 9.45 0.19
CA GLU A 367 -14.25 8.39 0.38
C GLU A 367 -15.64 8.84 -0.11
N SER A 368 -16.06 10.04 0.28
CA SER A 368 -17.34 10.62 -0.16
C SER A 368 -17.39 10.84 -1.67
N PHE A 369 -16.28 11.28 -2.28
CA PHE A 369 -16.16 11.43 -3.73
C PHE A 369 -16.24 10.09 -4.46
N VAL A 370 -15.59 9.04 -3.95
CA VAL A 370 -15.68 7.70 -4.54
C VAL A 370 -17.10 7.16 -4.47
N ILE A 371 -17.78 7.32 -3.33
CA ILE A 371 -19.18 6.94 -3.14
C ILE A 371 -20.09 7.70 -4.12
N PHE A 372 -19.88 9.01 -4.25
CA PHE A 372 -20.61 9.86 -5.18
C PHE A 372 -20.41 9.42 -6.63
N LEU A 373 -19.16 9.24 -7.05
CA LEU A 373 -18.81 8.86 -8.41
C LEU A 373 -19.38 7.49 -8.75
N TYR A 374 -19.22 6.53 -7.84
CA TYR A 374 -19.80 5.19 -7.99
C TYR A 374 -21.32 5.26 -8.15
N GLY A 375 -22.01 6.01 -7.27
CA GLY A 375 -23.45 6.22 -7.36
C GLY A 375 -23.89 6.83 -8.70
N CYS A 376 -23.20 7.88 -9.16
CA CYS A 376 -23.47 8.50 -10.47
C CYS A 376 -23.36 7.49 -11.62
N THR A 377 -22.30 6.69 -11.61
CA THR A 377 -22.06 5.73 -12.70
C THR A 377 -22.99 4.53 -12.64
N ASN A 378 -23.30 4.03 -11.45
CA ASN A 378 -24.02 2.76 -11.28
C ASN A 378 -25.51 2.86 -11.65
N VAL A 379 -26.11 4.06 -11.60
CA VAL A 379 -27.48 4.29 -12.11
C VAL A 379 -27.65 3.80 -13.54
N PHE A 380 -26.62 3.98 -14.38
CA PHE A 380 -26.67 3.59 -15.80
C PHE A 380 -26.24 2.14 -16.05
N LEU A 381 -25.53 1.52 -15.10
CA LEU A 381 -25.00 0.16 -15.25
C LEU A 381 -26.02 -0.91 -14.87
N GLU A 382 -27.00 -0.57 -14.03
CA GLU A 382 -27.92 -1.55 -13.45
C GLU A 382 -28.87 -2.19 -14.46
N HIS A 383 -29.23 -1.48 -15.55
CA HIS A 383 -30.09 -2.02 -16.62
C HIS A 383 -29.32 -2.64 -17.79
N LEU A 384 -28.00 -2.85 -17.67
CA LEU A 384 -27.20 -3.38 -18.78
C LEU A 384 -27.57 -4.83 -19.13
N ALA A 385 -27.97 -5.64 -18.14
CA ALA A 385 -28.34 -7.03 -18.36
C ALA A 385 -29.69 -7.19 -19.09
N ALA A 386 -30.54 -6.16 -19.07
CA ALA A 386 -31.85 -6.13 -19.73
C ALA A 386 -31.97 -4.94 -20.68
N TRP A 387 -30.86 -4.56 -21.35
CA TRP A 387 -30.83 -3.39 -22.23
C TRP A 387 -31.92 -3.46 -23.31
N GLY A 388 -32.80 -2.45 -23.34
CA GLY A 388 -33.96 -2.39 -24.24
C GLY A 388 -35.21 -3.14 -23.77
N GLY A 389 -35.14 -3.83 -22.62
CA GLY A 389 -36.27 -4.47 -21.94
C GLY A 389 -36.98 -3.56 -20.94
N ALA A 390 -38.09 -4.06 -20.37
CA ALA A 390 -38.85 -3.38 -19.33
C ALA A 390 -38.10 -3.39 -17.99
N TRP A 391 -38.23 -2.30 -17.23
CA TRP A 391 -37.68 -2.19 -15.88
C TRP A 391 -38.45 -3.10 -14.91
N THR A 392 -37.72 -3.91 -14.14
CA THR A 392 -38.29 -4.73 -13.08
C THR A 392 -38.28 -4.01 -11.74
N ALA A 393 -39.03 -4.52 -10.76
CA ALA A 393 -38.99 -3.97 -9.40
C ALA A 393 -37.58 -4.06 -8.78
N GLN A 394 -36.84 -5.13 -9.06
CA GLN A 394 -35.47 -5.31 -8.61
C GLN A 394 -34.52 -4.24 -9.20
N ASP A 395 -34.68 -3.90 -10.48
CA ASP A 395 -33.88 -2.85 -11.12
C ASP A 395 -34.14 -1.48 -10.47
N LEU A 396 -35.40 -1.19 -10.13
CA LEU A 396 -35.78 0.04 -9.43
C LEU A 396 -35.23 0.11 -8.01
N GLU A 397 -35.20 -1.01 -7.28
CA GLU A 397 -34.56 -1.10 -5.97
C GLU A 397 -33.05 -0.83 -6.06
N HIS A 398 -32.37 -1.46 -7.00
CA HIS A 398 -30.94 -1.27 -7.19
C HIS A 398 -30.57 0.15 -7.68
N VAL A 399 -31.40 0.77 -8.53
CA VAL A 399 -31.26 2.19 -8.90
C VAL A 399 -31.46 3.09 -7.68
N SER A 400 -32.42 2.78 -6.81
CA SER A 400 -32.68 3.55 -5.58
C SER A 400 -31.46 3.51 -4.63
N ILE A 401 -30.77 2.37 -4.53
CA ILE A 401 -29.48 2.26 -3.81
C ILE A 401 -28.43 3.17 -4.45
N SER A 402 -28.37 3.25 -5.78
CA SER A 402 -27.42 4.10 -6.49
C SER A 402 -27.68 5.60 -6.24
N VAL A 403 -28.95 6.01 -6.14
CA VAL A 403 -29.35 7.38 -5.75
C VAL A 403 -28.92 7.69 -4.31
N MET A 404 -29.05 6.74 -3.38
CA MET A 404 -28.56 6.89 -2.01
C MET A 404 -27.03 7.11 -1.98
N PHE A 405 -26.27 6.38 -2.80
CA PHE A 405 -24.82 6.57 -2.93
C PHE A 405 -24.47 7.94 -3.48
N PHE A 406 -25.14 8.34 -4.57
CA PHE A 406 -24.97 9.66 -5.17
C PHE A 406 -25.23 10.79 -4.16
N GLY A 407 -26.40 10.79 -3.53
CA GLY A 407 -26.79 11.84 -2.57
C GLY A 407 -25.93 11.83 -1.29
N GLY A 408 -25.66 10.65 -0.74
CA GLY A 408 -24.84 10.49 0.46
C GLY A 408 -23.39 10.92 0.25
N GLY A 409 -22.79 10.58 -0.90
CA GLY A 409 -21.46 11.01 -1.28
C GLY A 409 -21.38 12.52 -1.54
N LEU A 410 -22.38 13.11 -2.20
CA LEU A 410 -22.46 14.55 -2.40
C LEU A 410 -22.53 15.31 -1.08
N LEU A 411 -23.41 14.89 -0.17
CA LEU A 411 -23.53 15.50 1.16
C LEU A 411 -22.21 15.38 1.94
N GLY A 412 -21.53 14.24 1.86
CA GLY A 412 -20.22 14.05 2.46
C GLY A 412 -19.17 15.03 1.94
N MET A 413 -19.10 15.26 0.63
CA MET A 413 -18.19 16.25 0.05
C MET A 413 -18.53 17.69 0.47
N ILE A 414 -19.82 18.02 0.58
CA ILE A 414 -20.29 19.35 1.01
C ILE A 414 -19.84 19.64 2.45
N ILE A 415 -20.00 18.68 3.37
CA ILE A 415 -19.61 18.83 4.79
C ILE A 415 -18.09 19.02 4.95
N GLU A 416 -17.31 18.37 4.10
CA GLU A 416 -15.84 18.47 4.11
C GLU A 416 -15.31 19.75 3.43
N SER A 417 -16.15 20.47 2.68
CA SER A 417 -15.76 21.68 1.96
C SER A 417 -15.47 22.85 2.91
N ARG A 418 -14.24 23.38 2.82
CA ARG A 418 -13.82 24.56 3.60
C ARG A 418 -14.68 25.79 3.29
N ARG A 419 -15.01 26.00 2.02
CA ARG A 419 -15.85 27.13 1.59
C ARG A 419 -17.24 27.07 2.20
N ILE A 420 -17.87 25.88 2.19
CA ILE A 420 -19.19 25.71 2.81
C ILE A 420 -19.10 25.95 4.31
N ARG A 421 -18.06 25.44 4.98
CA ARG A 421 -17.83 25.70 6.41
C ARG A 421 -17.65 27.19 6.72
N GLU A 422 -16.90 27.92 5.90
CA GLU A 422 -16.73 29.37 6.03
C GLU A 422 -18.06 30.11 5.85
N LEU A 423 -18.88 29.71 4.89
CA LEU A 423 -20.23 30.27 4.68
C LEU A 423 -21.19 29.95 5.82
N LEU A 424 -21.11 28.75 6.42
CA LEU A 424 -21.94 28.41 7.58
C LEU A 424 -21.54 29.20 8.83
N ASN A 425 -20.27 29.55 8.95
CA ASN A 425 -19.75 30.35 10.07
C ASN A 425 -19.90 31.86 9.85
N SER A 426 -20.21 32.33 8.63
CA SER A 426 -20.22 33.76 8.33
C SER A 426 -21.30 34.51 9.10
N SER A 427 -22.44 33.89 9.39
CA SER A 427 -23.51 34.50 10.21
C SER A 427 -23.02 34.83 11.62
N VAL A 428 -22.22 33.95 12.23
CA VAL A 428 -21.66 34.14 13.57
C VAL A 428 -20.56 35.19 13.56
N VAL A 429 -19.67 35.15 12.56
CA VAL A 429 -18.55 36.12 12.43
C VAL A 429 -19.07 37.54 12.12
N LEU A 430 -20.08 37.68 11.27
CA LEU A 430 -20.66 38.98 10.92
C LEU A 430 -21.46 39.63 12.06
N SER A 431 -21.90 38.83 13.04
CA SER A 431 -22.65 39.33 14.20
C SER A 431 -21.74 39.96 15.27
N GLN A 432 -20.42 40.06 15.04
CA GLN A 432 -19.45 40.52 16.03
C GLN A 432 -19.17 42.04 15.98
N PRO A 433 -19.11 42.73 17.15
CA PRO A 433 -18.58 44.09 17.23
C PRO A 433 -17.04 44.10 17.10
N ALA A 434 -16.50 45.07 16.35
CA ALA A 434 -15.09 45.18 15.96
C ALA A 434 -14.07 45.29 17.12
N SER A 435 -14.52 45.44 18.37
CA SER A 435 -13.66 45.69 19.54
C SER A 435 -13.07 44.46 20.21
N HIS A 436 -13.44 43.23 19.81
CA HIS A 436 -13.05 41.98 20.50
C HIS A 436 -12.09 41.06 19.71
N TYR A 437 -11.53 41.52 18.59
CA TYR A 437 -10.77 40.68 17.65
C TYR A 437 -9.50 39.99 18.19
N HIS A 438 -8.99 40.37 19.37
CA HIS A 438 -7.64 39.97 19.78
C HIS A 438 -7.49 39.31 21.16
N MET A 439 -8.53 39.20 22.00
CA MET A 439 -8.31 38.90 23.43
C MET A 439 -9.10 37.73 24.03
N ASP A 440 -9.92 37.02 23.27
CA ASP A 440 -10.78 35.98 23.86
C ASP A 440 -10.60 34.62 23.18
N ASP A 441 -9.93 33.70 23.91
CA ASP A 441 -9.69 32.30 23.52
C ASP A 441 -10.99 31.53 23.22
N SER A 442 -12.14 32.05 23.67
CA SER A 442 -13.47 31.50 23.40
C SER A 442 -13.85 31.48 21.90
N TRP A 443 -13.20 32.32 21.08
CA TRP A 443 -13.47 32.42 19.64
C TRP A 443 -12.50 31.62 18.75
N GLN A 444 -11.59 30.86 19.35
CA GLN A 444 -10.73 29.96 18.57
C GLN A 444 -11.57 28.82 17.95
N ALA A 445 -11.26 28.48 16.70
CA ALA A 445 -11.90 27.37 16.02
C ALA A 445 -11.76 26.07 16.86
N PRO A 446 -12.83 25.24 16.96
CA PRO A 446 -12.77 23.99 17.70
C PRO A 446 -11.61 23.10 17.25
N LYS A 447 -10.97 22.41 18.21
CA LYS A 447 -9.86 21.48 17.91
C LYS A 447 -10.25 20.38 16.92
N SER A 448 -11.54 20.01 16.86
CA SER A 448 -12.11 19.07 15.90
C SER A 448 -12.00 19.53 14.45
N TYR A 449 -11.79 20.82 14.17
CA TYR A 449 -11.64 21.31 12.78
C TYR A 449 -10.29 20.95 12.15
N ARG A 450 -9.33 20.45 12.95
CA ARG A 450 -7.99 20.09 12.50
C ARG A 450 -7.93 18.76 11.75
N PHE A 451 -8.97 17.95 11.85
CA PHE A 451 -9.09 16.64 11.21
C PHE A 451 -10.56 16.41 10.80
N SER A 452 -10.82 15.41 9.96
CA SER A 452 -12.17 15.13 9.48
C SER A 452 -12.86 14.08 10.35
N LEU A 453 -14.14 14.30 10.62
CA LEU A 453 -15.04 13.39 11.37
C LEU A 453 -16.34 13.15 10.58
N ASN A 454 -16.26 13.11 9.26
CA ASN A 454 -17.43 12.99 8.40
C ASN A 454 -18.05 11.58 8.49
N PRO A 455 -19.30 11.44 8.97
CA PRO A 455 -19.94 10.14 9.14
C PRO A 455 -20.56 9.60 7.85
N MET A 456 -20.68 10.41 6.79
CA MET A 456 -21.43 10.05 5.59
C MET A 456 -20.93 8.78 4.90
N PRO A 457 -19.62 8.55 4.70
CA PRO A 457 -19.14 7.30 4.12
C PRO A 457 -19.55 6.06 4.92
N ALA A 458 -19.44 6.14 6.25
CA ALA A 458 -19.81 5.04 7.15
C ALA A 458 -21.33 4.79 7.13
N LEU A 459 -22.12 5.87 7.11
CA LEU A 459 -23.58 5.79 7.07
C LEU A 459 -24.10 5.13 5.79
N VAL A 460 -23.58 5.53 4.62
CA VAL A 460 -24.00 4.96 3.33
C VAL A 460 -23.73 3.45 3.29
N ILE A 461 -22.56 3.01 3.79
CA ILE A 461 -22.18 1.60 3.83
C ILE A 461 -23.00 0.82 4.87
N LEU A 462 -23.34 1.43 6.02
CA LEU A 462 -24.25 0.85 7.00
C LEU A 462 -25.63 0.58 6.40
N LEU A 463 -26.18 1.56 5.68
CA LEU A 463 -27.48 1.44 5.03
C LEU A 463 -27.44 0.36 3.94
N LEU A 464 -26.37 0.32 3.13
CA LEU A 464 -26.15 -0.75 2.16
C LEU A 464 -26.20 -2.14 2.84
N GLY A 465 -25.42 -2.32 3.91
CA GLY A 465 -25.36 -3.60 4.63
C GLY A 465 -26.71 -4.01 5.21
N LYS A 466 -27.44 -3.06 5.80
CA LYS A 466 -28.78 -3.29 6.36
C LYS A 466 -29.81 -3.67 5.30
N MET A 467 -29.86 -2.93 4.19
CA MET A 467 -30.84 -3.16 3.13
C MET A 467 -30.61 -4.50 2.45
N MET A 468 -29.38 -4.75 2.00
CA MET A 468 -29.07 -5.96 1.24
C MET A 468 -29.01 -7.22 2.11
N GLY A 469 -28.64 -7.08 3.40
CA GLY A 469 -28.72 -8.18 4.35
C GLY A 469 -30.14 -8.60 4.73
N SER A 470 -31.14 -7.79 4.40
CA SER A 470 -32.57 -8.07 4.62
C SER A 470 -33.29 -8.51 3.32
N HIS A 471 -32.59 -8.52 2.18
CA HIS A 471 -33.19 -8.84 0.89
C HIS A 471 -33.25 -10.36 0.68
N HIS A 472 -34.44 -10.89 0.42
CA HIS A 472 -34.64 -12.31 0.10
C HIS A 472 -34.00 -12.66 -1.25
N GLN A 473 -33.19 -13.71 -1.27
CA GLN A 473 -32.55 -14.21 -2.50
C GLN A 473 -33.32 -15.44 -3.02
N SER A 474 -32.94 -15.91 -4.22
CA SER A 474 -33.54 -17.10 -4.84
C SER A 474 -33.38 -18.38 -4.02
N SER A 475 -32.36 -18.44 -3.16
CA SER A 475 -32.15 -19.57 -2.25
C SER A 475 -31.90 -19.11 -0.81
N MET A 476 -32.18 -20.02 0.14
CA MET A 476 -31.91 -19.77 1.56
C MET A 476 -30.41 -19.61 1.82
N LEU A 477 -29.56 -20.42 1.17
CA LEU A 477 -28.11 -20.29 1.27
C LEU A 477 -27.65 -18.90 0.82
N SER A 478 -28.12 -18.46 -0.36
CA SER A 478 -27.82 -17.11 -0.88
C SER A 478 -28.27 -16.02 0.09
N THR A 479 -29.47 -16.13 0.64
CA THR A 479 -30.03 -15.16 1.61
C THR A 479 -29.14 -15.07 2.86
N MET A 480 -28.68 -16.21 3.39
CA MET A 480 -27.82 -16.25 4.57
C MET A 480 -26.44 -15.66 4.30
N VAL A 481 -25.82 -15.98 3.15
CA VAL A 481 -24.52 -15.39 2.77
C VAL A 481 -24.65 -13.87 2.55
N HIS A 482 -25.76 -13.40 1.99
CA HIS A 482 -26.02 -11.96 1.83
C HIS A 482 -26.17 -11.24 3.18
N LYS A 483 -26.87 -11.87 4.12
CA LYS A 483 -26.95 -11.38 5.50
C LYS A 483 -25.59 -11.32 6.19
N GLN A 484 -24.71 -12.29 5.96
CA GLN A 484 -23.37 -12.32 6.55
C GLN A 484 -22.50 -11.14 6.09
N TRP A 485 -22.39 -10.87 4.79
CA TRP A 485 -21.62 -9.71 4.34
C TRP A 485 -22.28 -8.39 4.73
N GLY A 486 -23.62 -8.32 4.74
CA GLY A 486 -24.36 -7.16 5.21
C GLY A 486 -24.06 -6.82 6.67
N ASN A 487 -24.02 -7.84 7.53
CA ASN A 487 -23.62 -7.70 8.94
C ASN A 487 -22.17 -7.22 9.09
N MET A 488 -21.25 -7.67 8.22
CA MET A 488 -19.87 -7.16 8.23
C MET A 488 -19.83 -5.66 7.90
N PHE A 489 -20.60 -5.18 6.92
CA PHE A 489 -20.65 -3.75 6.60
C PHE A 489 -21.29 -2.90 7.72
N MET A 490 -22.29 -3.45 8.42
CA MET A 490 -22.80 -2.83 9.63
C MET A 490 -21.71 -2.75 10.72
N GLY A 491 -20.96 -3.85 10.94
CA GLY A 491 -19.84 -3.89 11.88
C GLY A 491 -18.75 -2.87 11.55
N PHE A 492 -18.40 -2.70 10.27
CA PHE A 492 -17.50 -1.65 9.80
C PHE A 492 -17.97 -0.26 10.25
N ALA A 493 -19.23 0.07 9.99
CA ALA A 493 -19.73 1.41 10.28
C ALA A 493 -19.84 1.69 11.79
N LEU A 494 -20.20 0.67 12.58
CA LEU A 494 -20.20 0.77 14.05
C LEU A 494 -18.78 0.97 14.59
N ALA A 495 -17.79 0.22 14.10
CA ALA A 495 -16.40 0.38 14.48
C ALA A 495 -15.84 1.76 14.08
N ARG A 496 -16.17 2.26 12.88
CA ARG A 496 -15.82 3.61 12.44
C ARG A 496 -16.48 4.69 13.29
N ALA A 497 -17.72 4.50 13.73
CA ALA A 497 -18.38 5.41 14.66
C ALA A 497 -17.65 5.47 16.02
N VAL A 498 -17.17 4.33 16.53
CA VAL A 498 -16.31 4.30 17.73
C VAL A 498 -15.03 5.11 17.51
N THR A 499 -14.37 4.98 16.35
CA THR A 499 -13.20 5.80 15.99
C THR A 499 -13.52 7.30 16.09
N TYR A 500 -14.64 7.73 15.50
CA TYR A 500 -15.06 9.13 15.53
C TYR A 500 -15.35 9.62 16.95
N ILE A 501 -16.03 8.82 17.76
CA ILE A 501 -16.29 9.15 19.18
C ILE A 501 -14.97 9.30 19.94
N MET A 502 -14.04 8.35 19.78
CA MET A 502 -12.73 8.40 20.44
C MET A 502 -11.95 9.66 20.05
N MET A 503 -11.92 10.01 18.77
CA MET A 503 -11.20 11.19 18.28
C MET A 503 -11.89 12.50 18.63
N TYR A 504 -13.21 12.51 18.74
CA TYR A 504 -13.93 13.67 19.23
C TYR A 504 -13.62 13.92 20.72
N LEU A 505 -13.56 12.86 21.53
CA LEU A 505 -13.22 12.94 22.95
C LEU A 505 -11.74 13.23 23.20
N SER A 506 -10.84 12.74 22.34
CA SER A 506 -9.39 12.93 22.42
C SER A 506 -8.79 13.22 21.05
N PRO A 507 -8.88 14.49 20.59
CA PRO A 507 -8.36 14.92 19.29
C PRO A 507 -6.87 14.62 19.09
N PRO A 508 -6.45 14.17 17.90
CA PRO A 508 -5.04 14.02 17.58
C PRO A 508 -4.32 15.37 17.59
N THR A 509 -3.12 15.39 18.17
CA THR A 509 -2.27 16.59 18.26
C THR A 509 -1.00 16.50 17.44
N SER A 510 -0.60 15.28 17.05
CA SER A 510 0.66 15.00 16.35
C SER A 510 0.46 14.77 14.86
N PHE A 511 1.55 14.94 14.10
CA PHE A 511 1.65 14.53 12.71
C PHE A 511 1.88 13.01 12.55
N LEU A 512 2.18 12.30 13.65
CA LEU A 512 2.34 10.86 13.64
C LEU A 512 0.99 10.13 13.64
N PRO A 513 0.91 8.91 13.08
CA PRO A 513 -0.33 8.12 13.05
C PRO A 513 -0.90 7.86 14.45
N SER A 514 -2.18 8.15 14.65
CA SER A 514 -2.84 8.01 15.97
C SER A 514 -3.27 6.59 16.31
N ARG A 515 -3.38 5.70 15.31
CA ARG A 515 -3.68 4.26 15.45
C ARG A 515 -4.89 3.93 16.35
N PRO A 516 -6.08 4.49 16.07
CA PRO A 516 -7.29 4.11 16.81
C PRO A 516 -7.55 2.59 16.71
N PRO A 517 -7.78 1.88 17.83
CA PRO A 517 -7.90 0.42 17.82
C PRO A 517 -9.13 -0.08 17.06
N SER A 518 -10.23 0.68 17.05
CA SER A 518 -11.45 0.37 16.31
C SER A 518 -11.26 0.34 14.79
N GLU A 519 -10.22 0.99 14.24
CA GLU A 519 -9.95 0.94 12.80
C GLU A 519 -9.42 -0.41 12.32
N ILE A 520 -8.85 -1.22 13.21
CA ILE A 520 -8.50 -2.61 12.88
C ILE A 520 -9.76 -3.41 12.59
N LEU A 521 -10.78 -3.27 13.46
CA LEU A 521 -12.10 -3.91 13.26
C LEU A 521 -12.79 -3.38 12.01
N THR A 522 -12.67 -2.07 11.77
CA THR A 522 -13.19 -1.40 10.58
C THR A 522 -12.61 -2.01 9.30
N ALA A 523 -11.28 -2.18 9.24
CA ALA A 523 -10.61 -2.85 8.13
C ALA A 523 -11.01 -4.32 8.01
N PHE A 524 -11.07 -5.05 9.12
CA PHE A 524 -11.48 -6.46 9.17
C PHE A 524 -12.87 -6.67 8.58
N CYS A 525 -13.84 -5.91 9.03
CA CYS A 525 -15.21 -5.97 8.56
C CYS A 525 -15.34 -5.64 7.06
N LEU A 526 -14.61 -4.64 6.55
CA LEU A 526 -14.62 -4.32 5.12
C LEU A 526 -14.00 -5.42 4.26
N VAL A 527 -12.87 -5.97 4.67
CA VAL A 527 -12.20 -7.05 3.94
C VAL A 527 -13.04 -8.32 3.96
N ALA A 528 -13.50 -8.75 5.14
CA ALA A 528 -14.36 -9.93 5.27
C ALA A 528 -15.66 -9.76 4.48
N GLY A 529 -16.37 -8.64 4.67
CA GLY A 529 -17.59 -8.34 3.93
C GLY A 529 -17.36 -8.27 2.41
N GLY A 530 -16.26 -7.66 1.96
CA GLY A 530 -15.91 -7.58 0.55
C GLY A 530 -15.67 -8.96 -0.08
N ILE A 531 -14.92 -9.84 0.59
CA ILE A 531 -14.66 -11.20 0.11
C ILE A 531 -15.93 -12.05 0.14
N THR A 532 -16.71 -12.00 1.22
CA THR A 532 -18.00 -12.71 1.31
C THR A 532 -18.98 -12.23 0.23
N PHE A 533 -18.99 -10.93 -0.10
CA PHE A 533 -19.75 -10.40 -1.25
C PHE A 533 -19.26 -11.01 -2.57
N MET A 534 -17.95 -11.08 -2.83
CA MET A 534 -17.45 -11.72 -4.06
C MET A 534 -17.95 -13.17 -4.23
N VAL A 535 -18.02 -13.93 -3.12
CA VAL A 535 -18.47 -15.33 -3.09
C VAL A 535 -20.00 -15.46 -3.15
N SER A 536 -20.78 -14.40 -2.88
CA SER A 536 -22.25 -14.47 -2.84
C SER A 536 -22.94 -14.40 -4.20
N ASN A 537 -22.19 -14.57 -5.29
CA ASN A 537 -22.74 -14.60 -6.64
C ASN A 537 -23.53 -15.89 -6.91
N LYS A 538 -24.44 -15.86 -7.90
CA LYS A 538 -25.38 -16.98 -8.17
C LYS A 538 -24.67 -18.30 -8.48
N ASP A 539 -23.65 -18.28 -9.35
CA ASP A 539 -22.95 -19.51 -9.76
C ASP A 539 -22.15 -20.13 -8.61
N THR A 540 -21.52 -19.30 -7.77
CA THR A 540 -20.75 -19.77 -6.61
C THR A 540 -21.68 -20.31 -5.55
N VAL A 541 -22.81 -19.66 -5.29
CA VAL A 541 -23.83 -20.20 -4.37
C VAL A 541 -24.41 -21.52 -4.90
N ALA A 542 -24.71 -21.63 -6.19
CA ALA A 542 -25.16 -22.89 -6.78
C ALA A 542 -24.11 -24.00 -6.65
N ALA A 543 -22.83 -23.67 -6.81
CA ALA A 543 -21.74 -24.61 -6.56
C ALA A 543 -21.71 -25.05 -5.08
N LEU A 544 -21.83 -24.11 -4.13
CA LEU A 544 -21.89 -24.44 -2.70
C LEU A 544 -23.09 -25.36 -2.37
N GLU A 545 -24.26 -25.10 -2.95
CA GLU A 545 -25.45 -25.96 -2.82
C GLU A 545 -25.20 -27.36 -3.38
N SER A 546 -24.53 -27.48 -4.53
CA SER A 546 -24.22 -28.79 -5.14
C SER A 546 -23.23 -29.63 -4.33
N TYR A 547 -22.44 -29.00 -3.47
CA TYR A 547 -21.49 -29.66 -2.57
C TYR A 547 -22.02 -29.81 -1.13
N ASP A 548 -23.30 -29.51 -0.89
CA ASP A 548 -23.93 -29.51 0.44
C ASP A 548 -23.18 -28.64 1.48
N LEU A 549 -22.60 -27.53 1.01
CA LEU A 549 -21.88 -26.58 1.86
C LEU A 549 -22.81 -25.47 2.37
N ASP A 550 -22.74 -25.22 3.66
CA ASP A 550 -23.60 -24.24 4.31
C ASP A 550 -23.00 -22.81 4.33
N ALA A 551 -23.82 -21.85 4.77
CA ALA A 551 -23.40 -20.47 4.91
C ALA A 551 -22.33 -20.31 6.01
N MET A 552 -22.32 -21.17 7.03
CA MET A 552 -21.38 -21.10 8.14
C MET A 552 -19.96 -21.44 7.69
N PHE A 553 -19.81 -22.45 6.82
CA PHE A 553 -18.55 -22.82 6.19
C PHE A 553 -17.98 -21.64 5.41
N THR A 554 -18.79 -21.05 4.51
CA THR A 554 -18.38 -19.90 3.70
C THR A 554 -17.92 -18.73 4.57
N PHE A 555 -18.66 -18.42 5.63
CA PHE A 555 -18.30 -17.35 6.54
C PHE A 555 -17.01 -17.63 7.31
N THR A 556 -16.84 -18.84 7.85
CA THR A 556 -15.65 -19.21 8.62
C THR A 556 -14.40 -19.16 7.76
N VAL A 557 -14.46 -19.66 6.52
CA VAL A 557 -13.35 -19.61 5.56
C VAL A 557 -13.00 -18.17 5.20
N THR A 558 -14.00 -17.34 4.88
CA THR A 558 -13.77 -15.95 4.47
C THR A 558 -13.22 -15.08 5.61
N VAL A 559 -13.71 -15.26 6.84
CA VAL A 559 -13.21 -14.60 8.05
C VAL A 559 -11.78 -15.07 8.38
N GLY A 560 -11.50 -16.37 8.30
CA GLY A 560 -10.16 -16.92 8.52
C GLY A 560 -9.14 -16.40 7.50
N PHE A 561 -9.51 -16.41 6.22
CA PHE A 561 -8.67 -15.86 5.15
C PHE A 561 -8.45 -14.35 5.32
N THR A 562 -9.47 -13.60 5.75
CA THR A 562 -9.36 -12.17 6.07
C THR A 562 -8.31 -11.91 7.16
N ALA A 563 -8.33 -12.69 8.24
CA ALA A 563 -7.36 -12.55 9.32
C ALA A 563 -5.92 -12.77 8.83
N LEU A 564 -5.69 -13.81 8.02
CA LEU A 564 -4.39 -14.10 7.42
C LEU A 564 -3.96 -12.99 6.45
N LEU A 565 -4.86 -12.49 5.62
CA LEU A 565 -4.57 -11.42 4.66
C LEU A 565 -4.18 -10.11 5.35
N LEU A 566 -4.87 -9.73 6.42
CA LEU A 566 -4.55 -8.52 7.18
C LEU A 566 -3.26 -8.67 7.98
N ALA A 567 -3.01 -9.85 8.56
CA ALA A 567 -1.75 -10.16 9.21
C ALA A 567 -0.58 -10.05 8.22
N TRP A 568 -0.72 -10.66 7.04
CA TRP A 568 0.27 -10.60 5.98
C TRP A 568 0.51 -9.18 5.47
N THR A 569 -0.55 -8.40 5.26
CA THR A 569 -0.45 -6.98 4.89
C THR A 569 0.34 -6.17 5.92
N THR A 570 0.16 -6.49 7.21
CA THR A 570 0.93 -5.87 8.30
C THR A 570 2.41 -6.24 8.24
N VAL A 571 2.72 -7.51 8.00
CA VAL A 571 4.09 -7.99 7.79
C VAL A 571 4.76 -7.28 6.61
N LEU A 572 4.06 -7.09 5.49
CA LEU A 572 4.59 -6.37 4.32
C LEU A 572 5.00 -4.93 4.65
N ILE A 573 4.14 -4.17 5.36
CA ILE A 573 4.50 -2.81 5.78
C ILE A 573 5.65 -2.81 6.78
N ALA A 574 5.74 -3.81 7.66
CA ALA A 574 6.88 -3.97 8.56
C ALA A 574 8.18 -4.24 7.79
N ILE A 575 8.16 -5.10 6.76
CA ILE A 575 9.30 -5.37 5.87
C ILE A 575 9.77 -4.08 5.19
N LYS A 576 8.85 -3.26 4.66
CA LYS A 576 9.18 -1.94 4.11
C LYS A 576 9.91 -1.08 5.13
N GLY A 577 9.39 -0.97 6.36
CA GLY A 577 9.98 -0.17 7.43
C GLY A 577 11.36 -0.66 7.83
N TRP A 578 11.55 -1.97 7.94
CA TRP A 578 12.83 -2.61 8.20
C TRP A 578 13.85 -2.32 7.09
N ALA A 579 13.46 -2.46 5.82
CA ALA A 579 14.32 -2.20 4.68
C ALA A 579 14.77 -0.73 4.65
N ALA A 580 13.84 0.21 4.82
CA ALA A 580 14.15 1.64 4.85
C ALA A 580 15.13 2.00 5.98
N ARG A 581 14.97 1.42 7.18
CA ARG A 581 15.91 1.62 8.29
C ARG A 581 17.31 1.13 7.94
N ARG A 582 17.41 -0.05 7.32
CA ARG A 582 18.69 -0.67 6.98
C ARG A 582 19.48 0.14 5.94
N GLU A 583 18.80 0.65 4.91
CA GLU A 583 19.44 1.47 3.88
C GLU A 583 19.93 2.81 4.46
N ASN A 584 19.13 3.46 5.31
CA ASN A 584 19.52 4.71 5.97
C ASN A 584 20.77 4.54 6.84
N THR A 585 20.86 3.47 7.64
CA THR A 585 22.07 3.17 8.42
C THR A 585 23.28 2.95 7.51
N SER A 586 23.11 2.24 6.38
CA SER A 586 24.21 2.02 5.43
C SER A 586 24.69 3.30 4.76
N GLN A 587 23.78 4.20 4.38
CA GLN A 587 24.12 5.50 3.79
C GLN A 587 24.85 6.40 4.79
N PHE A 588 24.40 6.43 6.03
CA PHE A 588 25.06 7.17 7.10
C PHE A 588 26.48 6.65 7.36
N ALA A 589 26.66 5.33 7.45
CA ALA A 589 27.98 4.72 7.60
C ALA A 589 28.92 5.04 6.41
N LYS A 590 28.42 4.99 5.17
CA LYS A 590 29.19 5.36 3.97
C LYS A 590 29.60 6.83 3.96
N ARG A 591 28.69 7.74 4.34
CA ARG A 591 29.01 9.18 4.43
C ARG A 591 30.10 9.47 5.47
N ASN A 592 30.05 8.79 6.61
CA ASN A 592 31.06 8.99 7.66
C ASN A 592 32.41 8.36 7.29
N ALA A 593 32.43 7.21 6.60
CA ALA A 593 33.66 6.60 6.13
C ALA A 593 34.37 7.43 5.04
N GLY A 594 33.61 8.07 4.15
CA GLY A 594 34.17 8.97 3.12
C GLY A 594 34.50 10.39 3.59
N ALA A 595 34.19 10.74 4.85
CA ALA A 595 34.62 11.99 5.46
C ALA A 595 35.87 11.82 6.35
N LEU A 596 36.30 10.57 6.57
CA LEU A 596 37.48 10.19 7.36
C LEU A 596 38.62 9.62 6.51
N ALA A 597 38.38 9.44 5.21
CA ALA A 597 39.38 9.16 4.18
C ALA A 597 39.54 10.43 3.34
#